data_AF-A0A537ILJ9-F1
#
_entry.id   AF-A0A537ILJ9-F1
#
_cell.length_a   1.000
_cell.length_b   1.000
_cell.length_c   1.000
_cell.angle_alpha   90.00
_cell.angle_beta   90.00
_cell.angle_gamma   90.00
#
_symmetry.space_group_name_H-M   'P 1'
#
loop_
_entity.id
_entity.type
_entity.pdbx_description
1 polymer ?
#
loop_
_entity_poly.entity_id
_entity_poly.type
_entity_poly.pdbx_seq_one_letter_code
_entity_poly.pdbx_strand_id
1 'polypeptide(L)'
;MAKLTLEELARLFEGRSKFVDRLAYYDDPLRRAREVLRSLVDEELREALNAHPRIGERPVSAASVAEQGTQEDQSIVAELNRLNRAYESKFGFRFVVFVNRRPRSQIIPVLRERLARTREQEVATAIDELVSIAEDRYRKKGRGKKEEGRRKTRNVKRGNL
;
A
#
# COMPACT_ATOMS: atom_id res chain seq x y z
N MET A 1 9.98 -10.38 -15.22
CA MET A 1 9.24 -10.99 -14.10
C MET A 1 8.08 -11.81 -14.65
N ALA A 2 7.34 -12.54 -13.81
CA ALA A 2 6.20 -13.34 -14.27
C ALA A 2 4.97 -12.46 -14.52
N LYS A 3 4.18 -12.79 -15.55
CA LYS A 3 2.88 -12.18 -15.82
C LYS A 3 1.97 -12.38 -14.61
N LEU A 4 1.42 -11.29 -14.08
CA LEU A 4 0.51 -11.31 -12.94
C LEU A 4 -0.92 -11.21 -13.43
N THR A 5 -1.83 -11.98 -12.81
CA THR A 5 -3.25 -11.85 -13.13
C THR A 5 -3.82 -10.55 -12.58
N LEU A 6 -4.94 -10.10 -13.14
CA LEU A 6 -5.64 -8.92 -12.65
C LEU A 6 -5.97 -8.98 -11.15
N GLU A 7 -6.41 -10.15 -10.66
CA GLU A 7 -6.66 -10.34 -9.23
C GLU A 7 -5.39 -10.23 -8.38
N GLU A 8 -4.27 -10.74 -8.88
CA GLU A 8 -3.00 -10.61 -8.18
C GLU A 8 -2.58 -9.15 -8.09
N LEU A 9 -2.74 -8.39 -9.17
CA LEU A 9 -2.45 -6.96 -9.19
C LEU A 9 -3.39 -6.17 -8.27
N ALA A 10 -4.70 -6.45 -8.31
CA ALA A 10 -5.66 -5.79 -7.42
C ALA A 10 -5.32 -6.02 -5.93
N ARG A 11 -4.85 -7.22 -5.56
CA ARG A 11 -4.36 -7.49 -4.19
C ARG A 11 -3.07 -6.72 -3.87
N LEU A 12 -2.15 -6.58 -4.83
CA LEU A 12 -0.90 -5.85 -4.61
C LEU A 12 -1.11 -4.35 -4.45
N PHE A 13 -2.06 -3.76 -5.19
CA PHE A 13 -2.39 -2.33 -5.14
C PHE A 13 -3.61 -2.02 -4.26
N GLU A 14 -4.07 -2.98 -3.45
CA GLU A 14 -5.16 -2.79 -2.47
C GLU A 14 -6.52 -2.37 -3.07
N GLY A 15 -6.73 -2.61 -4.37
CA GLY A 15 -7.99 -2.32 -5.03
C GLY A 15 -7.90 -2.53 -6.54
N ARG A 16 -9.07 -2.62 -7.18
CA ARG A 16 -9.18 -2.53 -8.63
C ARG A 16 -9.32 -1.07 -9.03
N SER A 17 -8.62 -0.67 -10.07
CA SER A 17 -8.68 0.66 -10.67
C SER A 17 -8.36 0.55 -12.15
N LYS A 18 -8.65 1.60 -12.92
CA LYS A 18 -8.25 1.66 -14.34
C LYS A 18 -6.74 1.47 -14.52
N PHE A 19 -5.95 1.95 -13.58
CA PHE A 19 -4.51 1.71 -13.54
C PHE A 19 -4.19 0.21 -13.47
N VAL A 20 -4.82 -0.53 -12.56
CA VAL A 20 -4.62 -1.98 -12.39
C VAL A 20 -5.10 -2.75 -13.61
N ASP A 21 -6.23 -2.35 -14.21
CA ASP A 21 -6.71 -2.95 -15.46
C ASP A 21 -5.70 -2.75 -16.60
N ARG A 22 -5.14 -1.54 -16.77
CA ARG A 22 -4.08 -1.27 -17.76
C ARG A 22 -2.81 -2.06 -17.47
N LEU A 23 -2.43 -2.17 -16.20
CA LEU A 23 -1.21 -2.84 -15.82
C LEU A 23 -1.24 -4.34 -16.14
N ALA A 24 -2.42 -4.96 -16.11
CA ALA A 24 -2.63 -6.38 -16.40
C ALA A 24 -2.30 -6.77 -17.86
N TYR A 25 -2.22 -5.81 -18.79
CA TYR A 25 -1.85 -6.07 -20.18
C TYR A 25 -0.34 -6.28 -20.38
N TYR A 26 0.50 -5.86 -19.42
CA TYR A 26 1.95 -5.97 -19.53
C TYR A 26 2.46 -7.32 -19.02
N ASP A 27 3.49 -7.87 -19.67
CA ASP A 27 4.13 -9.12 -19.23
C ASP A 27 4.95 -8.94 -17.94
N ASP A 28 5.49 -7.73 -17.71
CA ASP A 28 6.18 -7.34 -16.48
C ASP A 28 5.47 -6.13 -15.83
N PRO A 29 4.31 -6.35 -15.19
CA PRO A 29 3.44 -5.27 -14.73
C PRO A 29 4.12 -4.40 -13.67
N LEU A 30 4.83 -4.99 -12.69
CA LEU A 30 5.47 -4.21 -11.63
C LEU A 30 6.62 -3.33 -12.15
N ARG A 31 7.40 -3.81 -13.13
CA ARG A 31 8.44 -3.00 -13.77
C ARG A 31 7.85 -1.79 -14.51
N ARG A 32 6.65 -1.92 -15.07
CA ARG A 32 5.95 -0.87 -15.82
C ARG A 32 5.10 0.06 -14.94
N ALA A 33 4.85 -0.30 -13.69
CA ALA A 33 3.91 0.42 -12.83
C ALA A 33 4.21 1.93 -12.71
N ARG A 34 5.47 2.31 -12.48
CA ARG A 34 5.87 3.73 -12.37
C ARG A 34 5.62 4.50 -13.66
N GLU A 35 5.97 3.90 -14.80
CA GLU A 35 5.76 4.49 -16.13
C GLU A 35 4.27 4.69 -16.41
N VAL A 36 3.46 3.65 -16.21
CA VAL A 36 2.02 3.70 -16.43
C VAL A 36 1.35 4.74 -15.54
N LEU A 37 1.70 4.79 -14.24
CA LEU A 37 1.17 5.79 -13.29
C LEU A 37 1.50 7.22 -13.71
N ARG A 38 2.71 7.48 -14.21
CA ARG A 38 3.12 8.81 -14.68
C ARG A 38 2.40 9.26 -15.95
N SER A 39 1.89 8.32 -16.76
CA SER A 39 1.10 8.61 -17.96
C SER A 39 -0.40 8.79 -17.71
N LEU A 40 -0.88 8.55 -16.48
CA LEU A 40 -2.30 8.70 -16.17
C LEU A 40 -2.72 10.17 -16.19
N VAL A 41 -3.96 10.41 -16.57
CA VAL A 41 -4.61 11.68 -16.28
C VAL A 41 -4.87 11.80 -14.78
N ASP A 42 -4.98 13.03 -14.27
CA ASP A 42 -5.06 13.31 -12.83
C ASP A 42 -6.17 12.50 -12.13
N GLU A 43 -7.35 12.39 -12.74
CA GLU A 43 -8.48 11.64 -12.16
C GLU A 43 -8.15 10.15 -11.95
N GLU A 44 -7.49 9.51 -12.91
CA GLU A 44 -7.14 8.09 -12.83
C GLU A 44 -5.99 7.84 -11.85
N LEU A 45 -5.06 8.79 -11.75
CA LEU A 45 -4.01 8.76 -10.74
C LEU A 45 -4.63 8.86 -9.34
N ARG A 46 -5.57 9.79 -9.15
CA ARG A 46 -6.30 9.96 -7.88
C ARG A 46 -7.10 8.72 -7.54
N GLU A 47 -7.79 8.11 -8.50
CA GLU A 47 -8.48 6.83 -8.33
C GLU A 47 -7.53 5.75 -7.80
N ALA A 48 -6.36 5.59 -8.43
CA ALA A 48 -5.36 4.61 -8.02
C ALA A 48 -4.80 4.87 -6.61
N LEU A 49 -4.48 6.12 -6.28
CA LEU A 49 -3.97 6.50 -4.95
C LEU A 49 -5.05 6.36 -3.86
N ASN A 50 -6.30 6.70 -4.19
CA ASN A 50 -7.42 6.65 -3.24
C ASN A 50 -7.94 5.23 -2.97
N ALA A 51 -7.55 4.24 -3.78
CA ALA A 51 -7.82 2.84 -3.46
C ALA A 51 -7.14 2.39 -2.15
N HIS A 52 -6.04 3.05 -1.77
CA HIS A 52 -5.36 2.75 -0.52
C HIS A 52 -6.12 3.28 0.71
N PRO A 53 -6.15 2.52 1.81
CA PRO A 53 -6.72 2.98 3.08
C PRO A 53 -5.86 4.13 3.66
N ARG A 54 -6.47 5.02 4.44
CA ARG A 54 -5.72 6.09 5.10
C ARG A 54 -4.82 5.52 6.20
N ILE A 55 -3.65 6.13 6.37
CA ILE A 55 -2.82 5.86 7.54
C ILE A 55 -3.58 6.27 8.82
N GLY A 56 -3.68 5.35 9.78
CA GLY A 56 -4.39 5.59 11.05
C GLY A 56 -5.85 5.13 11.07
N GLU A 57 -6.46 4.87 9.92
CA GLU A 57 -7.73 4.14 9.86
C GLU A 57 -7.44 2.64 10.09
N ARG A 58 -8.10 2.01 11.08
CA ARG A 58 -8.00 0.56 11.26
C ARG A 58 -8.72 -0.11 10.08
N PRO A 59 -8.09 -1.05 9.35
CA PRO A 59 -8.83 -1.89 8.42
C PRO A 59 -9.87 -2.65 9.25
N VAL A 60 -11.14 -2.58 8.84
CA VAL A 60 -12.26 -3.23 9.52
C VAL A 60 -12.07 -4.74 9.41
N SER A 61 -11.29 -5.30 10.32
CA SER A 61 -11.10 -6.74 10.50
C SER A 61 -11.41 -7.04 11.96
N ALA A 62 -12.18 -8.11 12.14
CA ALA A 62 -13.02 -8.43 13.31
C ALA A 62 -12.29 -8.63 14.65
N ALA A 63 -10.98 -8.37 14.73
CA ALA A 63 -10.21 -8.38 15.99
C ALA A 63 -10.13 -7.00 16.67
N SER A 64 -10.64 -5.93 16.03
CA SER A 64 -10.35 -4.53 16.42
C SER A 64 -11.22 -3.93 17.54
N VAL A 65 -12.10 -4.71 18.19
CA VAL A 65 -13.02 -4.22 19.23
C VAL A 65 -12.46 -4.41 20.66
N ALA A 66 -11.46 -5.26 20.86
CA ALA A 66 -11.07 -5.71 22.21
C ALA A 66 -10.01 -4.83 22.93
N GLU A 67 -9.36 -3.89 22.26
CA GLU A 67 -8.29 -3.07 22.87
C GLU A 67 -8.59 -1.58 22.67
N GLN A 68 -9.20 -0.97 23.67
CA GLN A 68 -9.17 0.48 23.85
C GLN A 68 -7.70 0.88 23.99
N GLY A 69 -7.15 1.50 22.94
CA GLY A 69 -5.75 1.94 22.91
C GLY A 69 -5.47 2.96 24.01
N THR A 70 -4.18 3.17 24.29
CA THR A 70 -3.73 4.14 25.29
C THR A 70 -4.17 5.57 24.94
N GLN A 71 -4.13 6.51 25.90
CA GLN A 71 -4.38 7.93 25.62
C GLN A 71 -3.42 8.49 24.54
N GLU A 72 -2.17 8.01 24.52
CA GLU A 72 -1.19 8.32 23.48
C GLU A 72 -1.67 7.85 22.09
N ASP A 73 -2.23 6.64 21.99
CA ASP A 73 -2.80 6.14 20.73
C ASP A 73 -3.94 7.02 20.22
N GLN A 74 -4.81 7.51 21.12
CA GLN A 74 -5.90 8.40 20.74
C GLN A 74 -5.40 9.74 20.20
N SER A 75 -4.38 10.33 20.83
CA SER A 75 -3.76 11.58 20.36
C SER A 75 -3.09 11.42 18.99
N ILE A 76 -2.40 10.29 18.75
CA ILE A 76 -1.74 9.98 17.49
C ILE A 76 -2.79 9.81 16.38
N VAL A 77 -3.89 9.11 16.65
CA VAL A 77 -4.99 8.93 15.69
C VAL A 77 -5.66 10.26 15.36
N ALA A 78 -5.93 11.11 16.36
CA ALA A 78 -6.51 12.42 16.14
C ALA A 78 -5.62 13.32 15.26
N GLU A 79 -4.31 13.32 15.51
CA GLU A 79 -3.35 14.09 14.73
C GLU A 79 -3.21 13.56 13.29
N LEU A 80 -3.15 12.24 13.10
CA LEU A 80 -3.15 11.64 11.76
C LEU A 80 -4.43 11.99 10.99
N ASN A 81 -5.60 11.94 11.64
CA ASN A 81 -6.85 12.33 11.01
C ASN A 81 -6.86 13.80 10.57
N ARG A 82 -6.36 14.70 11.42
CA ARG A 82 -6.22 16.13 11.09
C ARG A 82 -5.28 16.32 9.90
N LEU A 83 -4.12 15.67 9.91
CA LEU A 83 -3.13 15.80 8.85
C LEU A 83 -3.59 15.15 7.54
N ASN A 84 -4.28 14.01 7.57
CA ASN A 84 -4.88 13.39 6.39
C ASN A 84 -5.88 14.33 5.72
N ARG A 85 -6.76 14.99 6.50
CA ARG A 85 -7.71 15.97 5.95
C ARG A 85 -7.00 17.17 5.32
N ALA A 86 -5.97 17.71 5.98
CA ALA A 86 -5.18 18.81 5.43
C ALA A 86 -4.46 18.39 4.13
N TYR A 87 -3.92 17.18 4.10
CA TYR A 87 -3.24 16.60 2.95
C TYR A 87 -4.20 16.42 1.77
N GLU A 88 -5.36 15.79 2.00
CA GLU A 88 -6.38 15.58 0.98
C GLU A 88 -6.94 16.91 0.46
N SER A 89 -7.10 17.91 1.33
CA SER A 89 -7.55 19.25 0.91
C SER A 89 -6.52 19.94 0.00
N LYS A 90 -5.21 19.77 0.28
CA LYS A 90 -4.14 20.38 -0.51
C LYS A 90 -3.87 19.64 -1.82
N PHE A 91 -3.79 18.31 -1.78
CA PHE A 91 -3.33 17.49 -2.89
C PHE A 91 -4.47 16.74 -3.61
N GLY A 92 -5.67 16.66 -3.04
CA GLY A 92 -6.83 16.04 -3.69
C GLY A 92 -6.82 14.50 -3.71
N PHE A 93 -5.83 13.86 -3.11
CA PHE A 93 -5.74 12.40 -2.97
C PHE A 93 -5.25 12.00 -1.58
N ARG A 94 -5.49 10.74 -1.21
CA ARG A 94 -5.09 10.16 0.07
C ARG A 94 -3.57 10.11 0.20
N PHE A 95 -3.08 10.30 1.42
CA PHE A 95 -1.66 10.15 1.71
C PHE A 95 -1.20 8.70 1.60
N VAL A 96 -0.29 8.44 0.67
CA VAL A 96 0.33 7.13 0.45
C VAL A 96 1.80 7.16 0.90
N VAL A 97 2.16 6.25 1.81
CA VAL A 97 3.53 6.08 2.31
C VAL A 97 3.82 4.62 2.59
N PHE A 98 4.97 4.13 2.15
CA PHE A 98 5.47 2.82 2.49
C PHE A 98 6.01 2.83 3.92
N VAL A 99 5.20 2.43 4.89
CA VAL A 99 5.60 2.50 6.30
C VAL A 99 6.75 1.56 6.66
N ASN A 100 6.96 0.45 5.94
CA ASN A 100 8.01 -0.53 6.23
C ASN A 100 8.18 -0.88 7.73
N ARG A 101 7.07 -1.17 8.43
CA ARG A 101 7.02 -1.43 9.89
C ARG A 101 7.35 -0.25 10.80
N ARG A 102 7.50 0.98 10.27
CA ARG A 102 7.60 2.19 11.09
C ARG A 102 6.31 2.39 11.90
N PRO A 103 6.40 2.73 13.19
CA PRO A 103 5.22 3.06 14.00
C PRO A 103 4.56 4.34 13.50
N ARG A 104 3.25 4.49 13.78
CA ARG A 104 2.44 5.64 13.34
C ARG A 104 3.02 6.99 13.78
N SER A 105 3.60 7.06 14.96
CA SER A 105 4.27 8.27 15.49
C SER A 105 5.42 8.76 14.60
N GLN A 106 6.14 7.85 13.93
CA GLN A 106 7.20 8.19 12.99
C GLN A 106 6.67 8.62 11.61
N ILE A 107 5.39 8.40 11.32
CA ILE A 107 4.77 8.82 10.04
C ILE A 107 4.27 10.27 10.11
N ILE A 108 3.87 10.74 11.30
CA ILE A 108 3.45 12.14 11.52
C ILE A 108 4.46 13.16 10.99
N PRO A 109 5.77 13.10 11.33
CA PRO A 109 6.74 14.07 10.82
C PRO A 109 6.91 13.99 9.29
N VAL A 110 6.85 12.78 8.71
CA VAL A 110 6.91 12.59 7.25
C VAL A 110 5.71 13.24 6.55
N LEU A 111 4.51 13.06 7.10
CA LEU A 111 3.28 13.66 6.59
C LEU A 111 3.34 15.20 6.66
N ARG A 112 3.86 15.75 7.77
CA ARG A 112 4.07 17.20 7.93
C ARG A 112 5.09 17.78 6.94
N GLU A 113 6.20 17.07 6.73
CA GLU A 113 7.22 17.47 5.75
C GLU A 113 6.63 17.48 4.32
N ARG A 114 5.93 16.41 3.95
CA ARG A 114 5.30 16.28 2.62
C ARG A 114 4.18 17.31 2.39
N LEU A 115 3.48 17.74 3.44
CA LEU A 115 2.54 18.85 3.37
C LEU A 115 3.17 20.17 2.93
N ALA A 116 4.48 20.37 3.07
CA ALA A 116 5.16 21.58 2.61
C ALA A 116 5.49 21.55 1.10
N ARG A 117 5.42 20.38 0.45
CA ARG A 117 5.81 20.20 -0.96
C ARG A 117 4.81 20.82 -1.94
N THR A 118 5.28 20.99 -3.17
CA THR A 118 4.43 21.29 -4.34
C THR A 118 3.61 20.05 -4.73
N ARG A 119 2.52 20.25 -5.48
CA ARG A 119 1.68 19.13 -5.94
C ARG A 119 2.49 18.17 -6.83
N GLU A 120 3.35 18.71 -7.69
CA GLU A 120 4.15 17.97 -8.66
C GLU A 120 5.15 17.04 -7.95
N GLN A 121 5.88 17.58 -6.97
CA GLN A 121 6.80 16.79 -6.12
C GLN A 121 6.05 15.68 -5.38
N GLU A 122 4.86 15.99 -4.90
CA GLU A 122 4.09 15.06 -4.08
C GLU A 122 3.45 13.94 -4.91
N VAL A 123 2.97 14.24 -6.11
CA VAL A 123 2.52 13.24 -7.09
C VAL A 123 3.65 12.26 -7.43
N ALA A 124 4.85 12.77 -7.73
CA ALA A 124 6.00 11.92 -8.02
C ALA A 124 6.33 10.98 -6.85
N THR A 125 6.31 11.52 -5.63
CA THR A 125 6.55 10.74 -4.41
C THR A 125 5.46 9.69 -4.18
N ALA A 126 4.19 10.06 -4.34
CA ALA A 126 3.07 9.16 -4.11
C ALA A 126 3.09 7.95 -5.06
N ILE A 127 3.48 8.16 -6.32
CA ILE A 127 3.69 7.09 -7.30
C ILE A 127 4.78 6.12 -6.82
N ASP A 128 5.93 6.64 -6.38
CA ASP A 128 7.04 5.79 -5.93
C ASP A 128 6.70 5.00 -4.66
N GLU A 129 5.98 5.61 -3.72
CA GLU A 129 5.48 4.97 -2.50
C GLU A 129 4.48 3.85 -2.83
N LEU A 130 3.51 4.13 -3.71
CA LEU A 130 2.51 3.17 -4.19
C LEU A 130 3.17 1.92 -4.78
N VAL A 131 4.15 2.11 -5.67
CA VAL A 131 4.85 0.98 -6.30
C VAL A 131 5.73 0.23 -5.29
N SER A 132 6.41 0.93 -4.38
CA SER A 132 7.24 0.30 -3.34
C SER A 132 6.42 -0.60 -2.41
N ILE A 133 5.19 -0.19 -2.08
CA ILE A 133 4.23 -1.01 -1.32
C ILE A 133 3.89 -2.30 -2.09
N ALA A 134 3.56 -2.19 -3.38
CA ALA A 134 3.23 -3.33 -4.23
C ALA A 134 4.41 -4.30 -4.40
N GLU A 135 5.63 -3.78 -4.60
CA GLU A 135 6.86 -4.56 -4.69
C GLU A 135 7.15 -5.34 -3.38
N ASP A 136 6.98 -4.69 -2.22
CA ASP A 136 7.15 -5.36 -0.92
C ASP A 136 6.13 -6.49 -0.71
N ARG A 137 4.86 -6.26 -1.05
CA ARG A 137 3.80 -7.28 -1.00
C ARG A 137 4.12 -8.46 -1.92
N TYR A 138 4.58 -8.19 -3.14
CA TYR A 138 4.95 -9.22 -4.10
C TYR A 138 6.11 -10.08 -3.60
N ARG A 139 7.15 -9.44 -3.05
CA ARG A 139 8.31 -10.14 -2.46
C ARG A 139 7.90 -11.04 -1.29
N LYS A 140 6.99 -10.59 -0.42
CA LYS A 140 6.46 -11.40 0.69
C LYS A 140 5.67 -12.61 0.21
N LYS A 141 4.84 -12.46 -0.84
CA LYS A 141 4.13 -13.58 -1.48
C LYS A 141 5.09 -14.66 -1.99
N GLY A 142 6.19 -14.26 -2.62
CA GLY A 142 7.23 -15.18 -3.11
C GLY A 142 7.92 -15.98 -1.99
N ARG A 143 8.06 -15.41 -0.78
CA ARG A 143 8.60 -16.10 0.41
C ARG A 143 7.60 -17.11 1.00
N GLY A 144 6.33 -16.73 1.10
CA GLY A 144 5.26 -17.61 1.61
C GLY A 144 5.10 -18.91 0.80
N LYS A 145 5.16 -18.83 -0.53
CA LYS A 145 5.11 -20.03 -1.41
C LYS A 145 6.30 -20.99 -1.18
N LYS A 146 7.50 -20.46 -0.94
CA LYS A 146 8.70 -21.27 -0.67
C LYS A 146 8.62 -21.99 0.68
N GLU A 147 8.08 -21.33 1.70
CA GLU A 147 7.92 -21.91 3.05
C GLU A 147 6.82 -22.97 3.10
N GLU A 148 5.70 -22.79 2.39
CA GLU A 148 4.62 -23.77 2.30
C GLU A 148 5.08 -25.06 1.58
N GLY A 149 5.83 -24.93 0.49
CA GLY A 149 6.44 -26.07 -0.21
C GLY A 149 7.43 -26.85 0.67
N ARG A 150 8.19 -26.14 1.53
CA ARG A 150 9.14 -26.74 2.47
C ARG A 150 8.48 -27.44 3.67
N ARG A 151 7.28 -26.98 4.09
CA ARG A 151 6.46 -27.65 5.12
C ARG A 151 5.78 -28.92 4.58
N LYS A 152 5.20 -28.88 3.37
CA LYS A 152 4.57 -30.05 2.73
C LYS A 152 5.57 -31.19 2.50
N THR A 153 6.77 -30.88 2.00
CA THR A 153 7.85 -31.88 1.81
C THR A 153 8.35 -32.49 3.13
N ARG A 154 8.33 -31.75 4.24
CA ARG A 154 8.69 -32.27 5.57
C ARG A 154 7.62 -33.18 6.17
N ASN A 155 6.33 -32.87 5.98
CA ASN A 155 5.24 -33.72 6.48
C ASN A 155 5.12 -35.04 5.70
N VAL A 156 5.35 -35.03 4.38
CA VAL A 156 5.37 -36.27 3.58
C VAL A 156 6.47 -37.23 4.02
N LYS A 157 7.65 -36.73 4.42
CA LYS A 157 8.74 -37.58 4.95
C LYS A 157 8.50 -38.12 6.37
N ARG A 158 7.55 -37.57 7.12
CA ARG A 158 7.23 -38.02 8.49
C ARG A 158 6.02 -38.95 8.56
N GLY A 159 5.18 -39.01 7.53
CA GLY A 159 4.03 -39.92 7.44
C GLY A 159 4.31 -41.24 6.74
N ASN A 160 5.58 -41.52 6.41
CA ASN A 160 6.02 -42.73 5.69
C ASN A 160 7.01 -43.57 6.53
N LEU A 161 6.92 -43.47 7.86
CA LEU A 161 7.65 -44.24 8.86
C LEU A 161 6.64 -44.97 9.75
#